data_AF-A0A9P6BXL8-F1
#
_entry.id   AF-A0A9P6BXL8-F1
#
_cell.length_a   1.000
_cell.length_b   1.000
_cell.length_c   1.000
_cell.angle_alpha   90.00
_cell.angle_beta   90.00
_cell.angle_gamma   90.00
#
_symmetry.space_group_name_H-M   'P 1'
#
loop_
_entity.id
_entity.type
_entity.pdbx_description
1 polymer ?
#
loop_
_entity_poly.entity_id
_entity_poly.type
_entity_poly.pdbx_seq_one_letter_code
_entity_poly.pdbx_strand_id
1 'polypeptide(L)'
;MQTPAPVPMPATPTSPPLPMMHQFYIETSSAAGISLPDLINWANSALSCAKSPLHIDSACLTNGGITCATASIPTQLDLNIIEATLPPKIARSQVSLPSSQSFIKIMDIPYFKPSTVEPPNGQEIGNQLIPSPILVNMIEHTWFVCNSPKADSGTFWIDLVDS
;
A
#
# COMPACT_ATOMS: atom_id res chain seq x y z
N MET A 1 25.57 27.07 -44.77
CA MET A 1 25.82 26.34 -43.51
C MET A 1 24.49 25.74 -43.08
N GLN A 2 24.38 24.41 -43.05
CA GLN A 2 23.14 23.70 -42.81
C GLN A 2 23.09 23.29 -41.33
N THR A 3 22.09 23.76 -40.60
CA THR A 3 21.91 23.45 -39.17
C THR A 3 21.58 21.96 -39.04
N PRO A 4 22.29 21.17 -38.22
CA PRO A 4 21.96 19.77 -38.04
C PRO A 4 20.58 19.62 -37.39
N ALA A 5 19.80 18.65 -37.89
CA ALA A 5 18.48 18.35 -37.36
C ALA A 5 18.60 17.87 -35.89
N PRO A 6 17.64 18.24 -35.02
CA PRO A 6 17.63 17.79 -33.63
C PRO A 6 17.49 16.27 -33.58
N VAL A 7 18.38 15.61 -32.84
CA VAL A 7 18.30 14.17 -32.54
C VAL A 7 17.04 13.95 -31.68
N PRO A 8 16.17 12.98 -32.01
CA PRO A 8 15.03 12.66 -31.18
C PRO A 8 15.55 12.19 -29.80
N MET A 9 15.19 12.92 -28.75
CA MET A 9 15.43 12.43 -27.38
C MET A 9 14.65 11.13 -27.20
N PRO A 10 15.24 10.09 -26.60
CA PRO A 10 14.49 8.92 -26.17
C PRO A 10 13.36 9.40 -25.25
N ALA A 11 12.13 8.98 -25.53
CA ALA A 11 11.00 9.25 -24.65
C ALA A 11 11.38 8.81 -23.22
N THR A 12 11.28 9.73 -22.27
CA THR A 12 11.43 9.46 -20.85
C THR A 12 10.55 8.25 -20.51
N PRO A 13 11.07 7.20 -19.87
CA PRO A 13 10.23 6.07 -19.51
C PRO A 13 9.06 6.60 -18.67
N THR A 14 7.85 6.35 -19.18
CA THR A 14 6.62 6.43 -18.42
C THR A 14 6.88 5.82 -17.05
N SER A 15 6.52 6.52 -15.98
CA SER A 15 6.70 6.05 -14.60
C SER A 15 6.48 4.54 -14.51
N PRO A 16 7.36 3.79 -13.82
CA PRO A 16 7.19 2.35 -13.70
C PRO A 16 5.76 2.07 -13.22
N PRO A 17 5.07 1.06 -13.77
CA PRO A 17 3.73 0.72 -13.34
C PRO A 17 3.78 0.53 -11.82
N LEU A 18 3.04 1.38 -11.10
CA LEU A 18 2.85 1.20 -9.68
C LEU A 18 2.34 -0.24 -9.50
N PRO A 19 2.97 -1.07 -8.64
CA PRO A 19 2.42 -2.37 -8.34
C PRO A 19 1.06 -2.15 -7.68
N MET A 20 -0.01 -2.28 -8.47
CA MET A 20 -1.38 -2.24 -7.99
C MET A 20 -1.57 -3.47 -7.10
N MET A 21 -1.46 -3.29 -5.79
CA MET A 21 -2.00 -4.25 -4.85
C MET A 21 -3.45 -3.90 -4.60
N HIS A 22 -4.31 -4.89 -4.77
CA HIS A 22 -5.72 -4.73 -4.42
C HIS A 22 -5.85 -4.85 -2.92
N GLN A 23 -6.82 -4.14 -2.34
CA GLN A 23 -6.96 -4.09 -0.90
C GLN A 23 -8.44 -4.15 -0.53
N PHE A 24 -8.71 -4.64 0.66
CA PHE A 24 -9.99 -4.48 1.34
C PHE A 24 -9.74 -4.15 2.81
N TYR A 25 -10.77 -3.57 3.43
CA TYR A 25 -10.75 -3.09 4.78
C TYR A 25 -11.68 -3.93 5.66
N ILE A 26 -11.21 -4.26 6.86
CA ILE A 26 -11.98 -4.87 7.92
C ILE A 26 -12.13 -3.81 9.00
N GLU A 27 -13.30 -3.18 9.08
CA GLU A 27 -13.60 -2.26 10.17
C GLU A 27 -13.57 -3.03 11.50
N THR A 28 -12.96 -2.50 12.55
CA THR A 28 -13.09 -3.10 13.89
C THR A 28 -13.01 -2.04 14.98
N SER A 29 -13.97 -2.11 15.90
CA SER A 29 -13.99 -1.28 17.11
C SER A 29 -12.83 -1.55 18.07
N SER A 30 -12.13 -2.68 17.93
CA SER A 30 -10.93 -2.99 18.70
C SER A 30 -10.06 -4.01 17.96
N ALA A 31 -8.90 -3.56 17.48
CA ALA A 31 -7.89 -4.45 16.93
C ALA A 31 -6.89 -4.98 17.98
N ALA A 32 -7.12 -4.67 19.25
CA ALA A 32 -6.19 -4.98 20.34
C ALA A 32 -6.07 -6.51 20.54
N GLY A 33 -4.84 -7.03 20.40
CA GLY A 33 -4.55 -8.44 20.61
C GLY A 33 -4.92 -9.36 19.44
N ILE A 34 -5.18 -8.80 18.25
CA ILE A 34 -5.30 -9.58 17.01
C ILE A 34 -3.89 -9.88 16.49
N SER A 35 -3.60 -11.16 16.31
CA SER A 35 -2.41 -11.61 15.59
C SER A 35 -2.70 -11.55 14.08
N LEU A 36 -2.06 -10.60 13.38
CA LEU A 36 -2.22 -10.44 11.92
C LEU A 36 -1.85 -11.70 11.13
N PRO A 37 -0.75 -12.42 11.45
CA PRO A 37 -0.45 -13.69 10.78
C PRO A 37 -1.56 -14.74 10.97
N ASP A 38 -2.13 -14.82 12.18
CA ASP A 38 -3.22 -15.76 12.45
C ASP A 38 -4.48 -15.37 11.67
N LEU A 39 -4.80 -14.08 11.59
CA LEU A 39 -5.91 -13.56 10.78
C LEU A 39 -5.74 -13.93 9.30
N ILE A 40 -4.56 -13.70 8.72
CA ILE A 40 -4.25 -14.01 7.33
C ILE A 40 -4.40 -15.51 7.07
N ASN A 41 -3.78 -16.35 7.90
CA ASN A 41 -3.86 -17.81 7.77
C ASN A 41 -5.31 -18.31 7.83
N TRP A 42 -6.09 -17.71 8.71
CA TRP A 42 -7.46 -18.09 8.96
C TRP A 42 -8.40 -17.68 7.81
N ALA A 43 -8.28 -16.44 7.34
CA ALA A 43 -9.03 -15.94 6.19
C ALA A 43 -8.65 -16.68 4.89
N ASN A 44 -7.35 -16.92 4.64
CA ASN A 44 -6.90 -17.70 3.48
C ASN A 44 -7.39 -19.15 3.54
N SER A 45 -7.49 -19.75 4.73
CA SER A 45 -8.09 -21.09 4.91
C SER A 45 -9.57 -21.10 4.52
N ALA A 46 -10.34 -20.09 4.96
CA ALA A 46 -11.75 -19.97 4.61
C ALA A 46 -11.97 -19.77 3.10
N LEU A 47 -11.19 -18.87 2.48
CA LEU A 47 -11.20 -18.65 1.02
C LEU A 47 -10.85 -19.93 0.26
N SER A 48 -9.85 -20.68 0.72
CA SER A 48 -9.46 -21.97 0.14
C SER A 48 -10.58 -23.01 0.23
N CYS A 49 -11.25 -23.12 1.39
CA CYS A 49 -12.41 -24.02 1.56
C CYS A 49 -13.57 -23.65 0.62
N ALA A 50 -13.79 -22.36 0.38
CA ALA A 50 -14.79 -21.85 -0.55
C ALA A 50 -14.35 -21.92 -2.03
N LYS A 51 -13.12 -22.38 -2.32
CA LYS A 51 -12.49 -22.41 -3.65
C LYS A 51 -12.44 -21.02 -4.31
N SER A 52 -12.31 -19.97 -3.51
CA SER A 52 -12.05 -18.62 -4.01
C SER A 52 -10.62 -18.54 -4.57
N PRO A 53 -10.40 -17.84 -5.70
CA PRO A 53 -9.07 -17.54 -6.21
C PRO A 53 -8.37 -16.40 -5.44
N LEU A 54 -9.06 -15.72 -4.51
CA LEU A 54 -8.50 -14.63 -3.73
C LEU A 54 -7.47 -15.16 -2.73
N HIS A 55 -6.36 -14.45 -2.60
CA HIS A 55 -5.32 -14.71 -1.62
C HIS A 55 -4.93 -13.40 -0.93
N ILE A 56 -4.83 -13.44 0.39
CA ILE A 56 -4.38 -12.33 1.22
C ILE A 56 -2.87 -12.48 1.42
N ASP A 57 -2.13 -11.51 0.93
CA ASP A 57 -0.66 -11.50 0.93
C ASP A 57 -0.11 -10.85 2.20
N SER A 58 -0.73 -9.75 2.64
CA SER A 58 -0.35 -9.05 3.86
C SER A 58 -1.55 -8.38 4.52
N ALA A 59 -1.41 -8.02 5.79
CA ALA A 59 -2.38 -7.26 6.54
C ALA A 59 -1.66 -6.26 7.45
N CYS A 60 -2.27 -5.10 7.66
CA CYS A 60 -1.75 -4.06 8.52
C CYS A 60 -2.88 -3.48 9.38
N LEU A 61 -2.57 -3.19 10.65
CA LEU A 61 -3.50 -2.46 11.51
C LEU A 61 -3.65 -1.04 11.01
N THR A 62 -4.85 -0.49 11.05
CA THR A 62 -5.15 0.90 10.69
C THR A 62 -6.05 1.54 11.74
N ASN A 63 -6.24 2.86 11.64
CA ASN A 63 -7.10 3.56 12.58
C ASN A 63 -8.55 3.12 12.37
N GLY A 64 -9.09 2.36 13.32
CA GLY A 64 -10.45 1.82 13.26
C GLY A 64 -10.59 0.47 12.55
N GLY A 65 -9.49 -0.21 12.21
CA GLY A 65 -9.60 -1.43 11.41
C GLY A 65 -8.31 -2.18 11.09
N ILE A 66 -8.41 -3.04 10.08
CA ILE A 66 -7.32 -3.82 9.50
C ILE A 66 -7.45 -3.68 7.98
N THR A 67 -6.37 -3.27 7.33
CA THR A 67 -6.28 -3.28 5.86
C THR A 67 -5.58 -4.56 5.43
N CYS A 68 -6.19 -5.29 4.50
CA CYS A 68 -5.64 -6.51 3.92
C CYS A 68 -5.31 -6.27 2.44
N ALA A 69 -4.15 -6.72 2.01
CA ALA A 69 -3.71 -6.60 0.63
C ALA A 69 -3.74 -7.95 -0.07
N THR A 70 -4.14 -7.95 -1.34
CA THR A 70 -4.43 -9.12 -2.15
C THR A 70 -3.88 -8.96 -3.57
N ALA A 71 -3.51 -10.09 -4.16
CA ALA A 71 -3.04 -10.16 -5.55
C ALA A 71 -4.14 -9.90 -6.60
N SER A 72 -5.41 -10.06 -6.24
CA SER A 72 -6.57 -9.87 -7.11
C SER A 72 -7.67 -9.06 -6.43
N ILE A 73 -8.54 -8.43 -7.22
CA ILE A 73 -9.67 -7.63 -6.69
C ILE A 73 -10.64 -8.57 -5.97
N PRO A 74 -10.90 -8.36 -4.65
CA PRO A 74 -11.89 -9.13 -3.92
C PRO A 74 -13.29 -8.92 -4.52
N THR A 75 -14.02 -10.00 -4.74
CA THR A 75 -15.45 -9.94 -5.11
C THR A 75 -16.32 -9.82 -3.86
N GLN A 76 -17.58 -9.41 -4.02
CA GLN A 76 -18.52 -9.37 -2.88
C GLN A 76 -18.67 -10.74 -2.21
N LEU A 77 -18.58 -11.84 -2.96
CA LEU A 77 -18.61 -13.18 -2.39
C LEU A 77 -17.42 -13.43 -1.47
N ASP A 78 -16.22 -12.98 -1.87
CA ASP A 78 -15.01 -13.13 -1.07
C ASP A 78 -15.09 -12.33 0.22
N LEU A 79 -15.57 -11.07 0.14
CA LEU A 79 -15.79 -10.23 1.31
C LEU A 79 -16.77 -10.87 2.29
N ASN A 80 -17.88 -11.43 1.78
CA ASN A 80 -18.88 -12.12 2.60
C ASN A 80 -18.29 -13.38 3.27
N ILE A 81 -17.43 -14.13 2.57
CA ILE A 81 -16.74 -15.30 3.14
C ILE A 81 -15.84 -14.84 4.29
N ILE A 82 -15.03 -13.80 4.06
CA ILE A 82 -14.13 -13.26 5.08
C ILE A 82 -14.94 -12.76 6.27
N GLU A 83 -15.95 -11.92 6.05
CA GLU A 83 -16.81 -11.36 7.10
C GLU A 83 -17.50 -12.44 7.94
N ALA A 84 -18.13 -13.43 7.30
CA ALA A 84 -18.83 -14.53 7.97
C ALA A 84 -17.89 -15.42 8.77
N THR A 85 -16.61 -15.35 8.46
CA THR A 85 -15.61 -16.15 9.09
C THR A 85 -15.08 -15.35 10.31
N LEU A 86 -14.73 -14.06 10.19
CA LEU A 86 -13.98 -13.29 11.21
C LEU A 86 -14.17 -13.72 12.69
N PRO A 87 -13.08 -13.94 13.45
CA PRO A 87 -13.17 -14.43 14.82
C PRO A 87 -14.01 -13.49 15.70
N PRO A 88 -14.68 -13.99 16.76
CA PRO A 88 -15.61 -13.19 17.58
C PRO A 88 -14.99 -11.94 18.25
N LYS A 89 -13.66 -11.87 18.35
CA LYS A 89 -12.96 -10.65 18.81
C LYS A 89 -13.07 -9.49 17.81
N ILE A 90 -13.46 -9.79 16.58
CA ILE A 90 -13.67 -8.94 15.42
C ILE A 90 -15.19 -8.88 15.12
N ALA A 91 -16.07 -9.01 16.13
CA ALA A 91 -17.52 -9.25 15.95
C ALA A 91 -18.38 -8.03 15.51
N ARG A 92 -17.80 -6.88 15.19
CA ARG A 92 -18.53 -5.72 14.63
C ARG A 92 -17.80 -5.17 13.43
N SER A 93 -17.57 -6.06 12.47
CA SER A 93 -16.62 -5.76 11.41
C SER A 93 -17.28 -5.86 10.08
N GLN A 94 -17.42 -4.70 9.46
CA GLN A 94 -17.78 -4.61 8.06
C GLN A 94 -16.53 -4.87 7.24
N VAL A 95 -16.63 -5.76 6.25
CA VAL A 95 -15.57 -6.00 5.28
C VAL A 95 -15.96 -5.30 3.98
N SER A 96 -15.16 -4.34 3.54
CA SER A 96 -15.47 -3.52 2.37
C SER A 96 -14.24 -3.28 1.50
N LEU A 97 -14.48 -3.01 0.21
CA LEU A 97 -13.44 -2.41 -0.63
C LEU A 97 -13.27 -0.94 -0.25
N PRO A 98 -12.06 -0.37 -0.40
CA PRO A 98 -11.84 1.07 -0.30
C PRO A 98 -12.78 1.80 -1.25
N SER A 99 -13.38 2.90 -0.79
CA SER A 99 -14.29 3.69 -1.64
C SER A 99 -13.50 4.50 -2.67
N SER A 100 -12.30 4.95 -2.29
CA SER A 100 -11.31 5.55 -3.17
C SER A 100 -9.90 5.06 -2.86
N GLN A 101 -9.07 5.04 -3.91
CA GLN A 101 -7.61 4.98 -3.76
C GLN A 101 -7.08 6.40 -3.94
N SER A 102 -6.55 6.96 -2.85
CA SER A 102 -5.89 8.25 -2.87
C SER A 102 -4.38 8.06 -2.71
N PHE A 103 -3.55 8.91 -3.30
CA PHE A 103 -2.10 8.83 -3.12
C PHE A 103 -1.56 10.15 -2.58
N ILE A 104 -0.75 10.11 -1.53
CA ILE A 104 0.10 11.26 -1.19
C ILE A 104 1.36 11.17 -2.03
N LYS A 105 1.57 12.19 -2.86
CA LYS A 105 2.82 12.43 -3.56
C LYS A 105 3.65 13.42 -2.75
N ILE A 106 4.76 12.98 -2.18
CA ILE A 106 5.74 13.86 -1.54
C ILE A 106 6.89 14.06 -2.53
N MET A 107 7.08 15.30 -2.96
CA MET A 107 8.11 15.67 -3.92
C MET A 107 9.37 16.17 -3.18
N ASP A 108 10.49 16.12 -3.89
CA ASP A 108 11.77 16.72 -3.49
C ASP A 108 12.36 16.19 -2.18
N ILE A 109 12.14 14.90 -1.89
CA ILE A 109 12.82 14.22 -0.77
C ILE A 109 14.26 13.89 -1.22
N PRO A 110 15.28 14.15 -0.39
CA PRO A 110 16.65 13.71 -0.67
C PRO A 110 16.70 12.22 -1.03
N TYR A 111 17.23 11.91 -2.21
CA TYR A 111 17.25 10.54 -2.74
C TYR A 111 18.24 9.65 -2.01
N PHE A 112 19.21 10.22 -1.32
CA PHE A 112 20.26 9.50 -0.61
C PHE A 112 20.22 9.85 0.86
N LYS A 113 20.49 8.87 1.73
CA LYS A 113 20.66 9.16 3.15
C LYS A 113 21.90 10.05 3.34
N PRO A 114 21.93 10.89 4.40
CA PRO A 114 23.14 11.61 4.75
C PRO A 114 24.31 10.63 4.90
N SER A 115 25.38 10.87 4.15
CA SER A 115 26.61 10.06 4.17
C SER A 115 26.51 8.65 3.58
N THR A 116 25.44 8.30 2.85
CA THR A 116 25.36 7.04 2.10
C THR A 116 24.92 7.25 0.65
N VAL A 117 25.07 6.23 -0.18
CA VAL A 117 24.54 6.18 -1.57
C VAL A 117 23.26 5.34 -1.67
N GLU A 118 22.69 4.97 -0.53
CA GLU A 118 21.47 4.16 -0.48
C GLU A 118 20.25 5.07 -0.39
N PRO A 119 19.16 4.75 -1.10
CA PRO A 119 17.91 5.45 -0.90
C PRO A 119 17.32 5.17 0.49
N PRO A 120 16.63 6.16 1.09
CA PRO A 120 15.83 5.93 2.28
C PRO A 120 14.72 4.91 1.98
N ASN A 121 14.47 4.00 2.91
CA ASN A 121 13.35 3.07 2.81
C ASN A 121 12.05 3.74 3.29
N GLY A 122 10.91 3.08 3.03
CA GLY A 122 9.60 3.60 3.40
C GLY A 122 9.45 3.93 4.88
N GLN A 123 9.95 3.04 5.76
CA GLN A 123 9.88 3.21 7.20
C GLN A 123 10.68 4.42 7.70
N GLU A 124 11.85 4.67 7.11
CA GLU A 124 12.70 5.82 7.45
C GLU A 124 12.05 7.16 7.06
N ILE A 125 11.41 7.22 5.88
CA ILE A 125 10.63 8.38 5.46
C ILE A 125 9.40 8.54 6.37
N GLY A 126 8.72 7.44 6.68
CA GLY A 126 7.60 7.42 7.64
C GLY A 126 7.96 8.03 8.96
N ASN A 127 9.10 7.63 9.53
CA ASN A 127 9.59 8.16 10.80
C ASN A 127 9.85 9.68 10.76
N GLN A 128 10.24 10.23 9.61
CA GLN A 128 10.40 11.68 9.42
C GLN A 128 9.05 12.41 9.27
N LEU A 129 7.99 11.70 8.88
CA LEU A 129 6.63 12.22 8.75
C LEU A 129 5.80 12.05 10.04
N ILE A 130 6.24 11.25 11.01
CA ILE A 130 5.60 11.09 12.35
C ILE A 130 5.30 12.42 13.07
N PRO A 131 6.11 13.49 12.96
CA PRO A 131 5.78 14.79 13.56
C PRO A 131 4.57 15.49 12.90
N SER A 132 4.08 14.99 11.77
CA SER A 132 2.93 15.55 11.05
C SER A 132 1.62 15.11 11.71
N PRO A 133 0.60 15.99 11.81
CA PRO A 133 -0.74 15.60 12.27
C PRO A 133 -1.45 14.60 11.33
N ILE A 134 -0.86 14.33 10.16
CA ILE A 134 -1.31 13.29 9.25
C ILE A 134 -0.78 11.96 9.80
N LEU A 135 -1.64 11.22 10.52
CA LEU A 135 -1.41 9.81 10.85
C LEU A 135 -1.44 9.00 9.55
N VAL A 136 -0.35 9.08 8.79
CA VAL A 136 -0.10 8.19 7.66
C VAL A 136 0.32 6.88 8.27
N ASN A 137 -0.61 5.95 8.43
CA ASN A 137 -0.20 4.58 8.67
C ASN A 137 0.44 4.10 7.36
N MET A 138 1.77 4.14 7.33
CA MET A 138 2.52 3.71 6.18
C MET A 138 2.26 2.22 6.00
N ILE A 139 1.31 1.93 5.12
CA ILE A 139 1.14 0.62 4.54
C ILE A 139 2.51 0.25 3.96
N GLU A 140 2.88 -1.03 4.00
CA GLU A 140 4.18 -1.55 3.54
C GLU A 140 4.51 -1.21 2.06
N HIS A 141 3.58 -0.54 1.37
CA HIS A 141 3.59 -0.19 -0.04
C HIS A 141 3.84 1.29 -0.23
N THR A 142 5.07 1.71 0.06
CA THR A 142 5.56 3.04 -0.28
C THR A 142 6.55 2.96 -1.43
N TRP A 143 6.40 3.83 -2.43
CA TRP A 143 7.28 3.83 -3.59
C TRP A 143 8.17 5.05 -3.59
N PHE A 144 9.48 4.82 -3.70
CA PHE A 144 10.44 5.89 -3.87
C PHE A 144 11.03 5.85 -5.28
N VAL A 145 10.78 6.90 -6.05
CA VAL A 145 11.18 6.99 -7.45
C VAL A 145 12.12 8.18 -7.60
N CYS A 146 13.32 7.95 -8.13
CA CYS A 146 14.22 9.05 -8.45
C CYS A 146 13.61 9.92 -9.56
N ASN A 147 13.64 11.25 -9.39
CA ASN A 147 13.00 12.16 -10.36
C ASN A 147 13.70 12.14 -11.73
N SER A 148 14.98 11.78 -11.77
CA SER A 148 15.73 11.51 -13.00
C SER A 148 16.98 10.67 -12.69
N PRO A 149 17.63 10.03 -13.68
CA PRO A 149 18.84 9.23 -13.43
C PRO A 149 20.01 9.95 -12.76
N LYS A 150 20.01 11.30 -12.79
CA LYS A 150 21.05 12.16 -12.19
C LYS A 150 20.51 13.04 -11.07
N ALA A 151 19.23 12.90 -10.71
CA ALA A 151 18.66 13.70 -9.64
C ALA A 151 19.21 13.22 -8.28
N ASP A 152 19.45 14.18 -7.40
CA ASP A 152 19.70 13.99 -5.97
C ASP A 152 18.39 13.97 -5.15
N SER A 153 17.25 14.14 -5.82
CA SER A 153 15.89 14.15 -5.26
C SER A 153 15.01 13.02 -5.82
N GLY A 154 14.12 12.48 -5.00
CA GLY A 154 13.09 11.52 -5.39
C GLY A 154 11.68 11.99 -5.06
N THR A 155 10.71 11.35 -5.72
CA THR A 155 9.30 11.42 -5.37
C THR A 155 8.95 10.18 -4.55
N PHE A 156 8.29 10.40 -3.42
CA PHE A 156 7.72 9.34 -2.60
C PHE A 156 6.22 9.28 -2.77
N TRP A 157 5.69 8.08 -2.97
CA TRP A 157 4.27 7.81 -3.13
C TRP A 157 3.80 6.96 -1.97
N ILE A 158 2.74 7.41 -1.33
CA ILE A 158 2.08 6.69 -0.24
C ILE A 158 0.65 6.44 -0.65
N ASP A 159 0.25 5.17 -0.60
CA ASP A 159 -1.16 4.79 -0.76
C ASP A 159 -1.95 5.22 0.48
N LEU A 160 -3.00 6.00 0.26
CA LEU A 160 -4.02 6.35 1.24
C LEU A 160 -5.28 5.58 0.91
N VAL A 161 -5.62 4.67 1.81
CA VAL A 161 -6.92 4.02 1.81
C VAL A 161 -7.90 4.95 2.53
N ASP A 162 -8.91 5.46 1.82
CA ASP A 162 -10.10 5.97 2.48
C ASP A 162 -11.10 4.82 2.71
N SER A 163 -11.73 4.85 3.88
CA SER A 163 -12.82 3.97 4.27
C SER A 163 -14.13 4.72 4.19
#